data_AF-A0A7X8GJU9-F1
#
_entry.id   AF-A0A7X8GJU9-F1
#
_cell.length_a   1.000
_cell.length_b   1.000
_cell.length_c   1.000
_cell.angle_alpha   90.00
_cell.angle_beta   90.00
_cell.angle_gamma   90.00
#
_symmetry.space_group_name_H-M   'P 1'
#
loop_
_entity.id
_entity.type
_entity.pdbx_description
1 polymer ?
#
loop_
_entity_poly.entity_id
_entity_poly.type
_entity_poly.pdbx_seq_one_letter_code
_entity_poly.pdbx_strand_id
1 'polypeptide(L)'
;MDRGLDPSIALNLLENALRDLMEHAYAEQWGPSWLDKVSTQKQREVWADRAQAERDRIRKGVAAVSPVGLQYSNLYDLTAIAEKNWQPLASALGKSKDCLPLLRRADSLRNTVAHNRLLVAHERDLLSGIAGQIRNQVTIYMSNHDPAGDIYPRIEKLADSFGRIIRPSLDSPPSLTAEQVLHPGDVVEFTCFGTDPQDRSLAWELWKPKVRQPVPRATTNAGEEACLEWVVSEDDVQERCWIDIRMSAVGARHHRNGSLDGSGVFVYIVRPPRGAW
;
A
#
# COMPACT_ATOMS: atom_id res chain seq x y z
N MET A 1 30.81 4.72 -12.48
CA MET A 1 29.69 3.76 -12.43
C MET A 1 29.12 3.83 -11.03
N ASP A 2 28.02 4.57 -10.86
CA ASP A 2 27.32 4.67 -9.58
C ASP A 2 26.43 3.41 -9.46
N ARG A 3 26.76 2.49 -8.55
CA ARG A 3 26.14 1.14 -8.46
C ARG A 3 25.29 0.94 -7.19
N GLY A 4 24.96 2.01 -6.47
CA GLY A 4 24.04 1.98 -5.31
C GLY A 4 22.68 2.58 -5.65
N LEU A 5 21.61 2.16 -4.95
CA LEU A 5 20.34 2.87 -4.99
C LEU A 5 20.52 4.27 -4.41
N ASP A 6 19.75 5.25 -4.91
CA ASP A 6 19.67 6.56 -4.24
C ASP A 6 19.30 6.34 -2.75
N PRO A 7 19.98 6.99 -1.79
CA PRO A 7 19.73 6.79 -0.36
C PRO A 7 18.27 6.98 0.06
N SER A 8 17.56 7.91 -0.58
CA SER A 8 16.15 8.17 -0.30
C SER A 8 15.27 7.03 -0.80
N ILE A 9 15.59 6.49 -1.98
CA ILE A 9 14.92 5.30 -2.53
C ILE A 9 15.18 4.09 -1.63
N ALA A 10 16.43 3.84 -1.23
CA ALA A 10 16.78 2.73 -0.35
C ALA A 10 16.04 2.79 1.00
N LEU A 11 15.94 3.98 1.60
CA LEU A 11 15.18 4.20 2.83
C LEU A 11 13.69 3.94 2.64
N ASN A 12 13.09 4.50 1.59
CA ASN A 12 11.66 4.30 1.31
C ASN A 12 11.33 2.82 1.11
N LEU A 13 12.19 2.08 0.38
CA LEU A 13 12.02 0.64 0.18
C LEU A 13 12.13 -0.14 1.49
N LEU A 14 13.11 0.18 2.33
CA LEU A 14 13.28 -0.44 3.64
C LEU A 14 12.07 -0.19 4.55
N GLU A 15 11.66 1.08 4.67
CA GLU A 15 10.53 1.45 5.53
C GLU A 15 9.23 0.79 5.05
N ASN A 16 8.96 0.77 3.74
CA ASN A 16 7.76 0.12 3.20
C ASN A 16 7.77 -1.40 3.47
N ALA A 17 8.89 -2.08 3.22
CA ALA A 17 9.00 -3.51 3.51
C ALA A 17 8.76 -3.82 5.00
N LEU A 18 9.26 -2.96 5.90
CA LEU A 18 8.99 -3.10 7.34
C LEU A 18 7.52 -2.83 7.69
N ARG A 19 6.89 -1.82 7.08
CA ARG A 19 5.46 -1.53 7.29
C ARG A 19 4.60 -2.71 6.87
N ASP A 20 4.85 -3.26 5.68
CA ASP A 20 4.10 -4.40 5.14
C ASP A 20 4.25 -5.64 6.04
N LEU A 21 5.48 -5.96 6.45
CA LEU A 21 5.74 -7.06 7.38
C LEU A 21 5.03 -6.84 8.73
N MET A 22 5.15 -5.64 9.31
CA MET A 22 4.54 -5.33 10.60
C MET A 22 3.02 -5.40 10.54
N GLU A 23 2.42 -4.85 9.48
CA GLU A 23 0.97 -4.90 9.29
C GLU A 23 0.49 -6.34 9.22
N HIS A 24 1.14 -7.20 8.43
CA HIS A 24 0.79 -8.61 8.33
C HIS A 24 1.02 -9.37 9.64
N ALA A 25 2.25 -9.40 10.15
CA ALA A 25 2.63 -10.22 11.30
C ALA A 25 1.93 -9.79 12.60
N TYR A 26 1.68 -8.49 12.79
CA TYR A 26 0.98 -8.01 13.98
C TYR A 26 -0.54 -8.16 13.86
N ALA A 27 -1.12 -8.00 12.67
CA ALA A 27 -2.53 -8.30 12.46
C ALA A 27 -2.83 -9.80 12.67
N GLU A 28 -1.94 -10.69 12.21
CA GLU A 28 -2.05 -12.13 12.47
C GLU A 28 -2.01 -12.43 13.98
N GLN A 29 -1.08 -11.81 14.70
CA GLN A 29 -0.88 -12.07 16.13
C GLN A 29 -1.95 -11.44 17.05
N TRP A 30 -2.46 -10.26 16.72
CA TRP A 30 -3.31 -9.46 17.62
C TRP A 30 -4.62 -8.95 17.01
N GLY A 31 -4.90 -9.26 15.75
CA GLY A 31 -6.14 -8.88 15.05
C GLY A 31 -6.21 -7.39 14.66
N PRO A 32 -7.40 -6.88 14.30
CA PRO A 32 -7.57 -5.54 13.70
C PRO A 32 -7.09 -4.36 14.56
N SER A 33 -6.99 -4.53 15.88
CA SER A 33 -6.52 -3.50 16.82
C SER A 33 -5.03 -3.63 17.18
N TRP A 34 -4.25 -4.34 16.36
CA TRP A 34 -2.82 -4.57 16.60
C TRP A 34 -2.03 -3.27 16.76
N LEU A 35 -2.39 -2.22 16.02
CA LEU A 35 -1.65 -0.95 16.04
C LEU A 35 -1.67 -0.31 17.43
N ASP A 36 -2.77 -0.41 18.16
CA ASP A 36 -2.90 0.11 19.53
C ASP A 36 -2.05 -0.66 20.54
N LYS A 37 -1.74 -1.93 20.25
CA LYS A 37 -0.89 -2.78 21.09
C LYS A 37 0.59 -2.46 20.93
N VAL A 38 1.03 -2.19 19.70
CA VAL A 38 2.46 -2.04 19.40
C VAL A 38 2.96 -0.59 19.46
N SER A 39 2.06 0.38 19.27
CA SER A 39 2.40 1.79 19.28
C SER A 39 2.00 2.46 20.59
N THR A 40 2.72 3.52 20.96
CA THR A 40 2.35 4.37 22.09
C THR A 40 1.38 5.48 21.66
N GLN A 41 0.60 6.01 22.59
CA GLN A 41 -0.27 7.16 22.33
C GLN A 41 0.52 8.35 21.74
N LYS A 42 1.69 8.66 22.31
CA LYS A 42 2.57 9.72 21.81
C LYS A 42 3.00 9.52 20.36
N GLN A 43 3.32 8.29 19.96
CA GLN A 43 3.65 8.00 18.55
C GLN A 43 2.44 8.24 17.65
N ARG A 44 1.25 7.79 18.05
CA ARG A 44 0.02 8.01 17.28
C ARG A 44 -0.34 9.49 17.16
N GLU A 45 -0.13 10.29 18.19
CA GLU A 45 -0.30 11.75 18.16
C GLU A 45 0.66 12.39 17.15
N VAL A 46 1.96 12.04 17.19
CA VAL A 46 2.95 12.54 16.21
C VAL A 46 2.59 12.13 14.78
N TRP A 47 2.08 10.91 14.58
CA TRP A 47 1.63 10.46 13.25
C TRP A 47 0.38 11.21 12.80
N ALA A 48 -0.53 11.54 13.72
CA ALA A 48 -1.70 12.37 13.43
C ALA A 48 -1.29 13.80 13.03
N ASP A 49 -0.31 14.39 13.72
CA ASP A 49 0.24 15.72 13.38
C ASP A 49 0.90 15.72 12.00
N ARG A 50 1.69 14.67 11.68
CA ARG A 50 2.31 14.50 10.36
C ARG A 50 1.25 14.35 9.27
N ALA A 51 0.24 13.51 9.53
CA ALA A 51 -0.88 13.34 8.62
C ALA A 51 -1.59 14.68 8.38
N GLN A 52 -1.87 15.44 9.45
CA GLN A 52 -2.51 16.76 9.35
C GLN A 52 -1.66 17.76 8.56
N ALA A 53 -0.37 17.86 8.84
CA ALA A 53 0.53 18.73 8.09
C ALA A 53 0.60 18.36 6.60
N GLU A 54 0.50 17.07 6.27
CA GLU A 54 0.38 16.62 4.89
C GLU A 54 -0.98 17.00 4.29
N ARG A 55 -2.10 16.85 5.03
CA ARG A 55 -3.43 17.33 4.61
C ARG A 55 -3.42 18.82 4.28
N ASP A 56 -2.73 19.61 5.09
CA ASP A 56 -2.68 21.06 4.95
C ASP A 56 -1.84 21.49 3.72
N ARG A 57 -0.87 20.68 3.32
CA ARG A 57 -0.05 20.88 2.11
C ARG A 57 -0.77 20.42 0.84
N ILE A 58 -1.65 19.44 0.95
CA ILE A 58 -2.46 18.96 -0.15
C ILE A 58 -3.49 20.03 -0.52
N ARG A 59 -3.60 20.35 -1.82
CA ARG A 59 -4.60 21.29 -2.33
C ARG A 59 -6.00 20.74 -1.97
N LYS A 60 -6.82 21.54 -1.28
CA LYS A 60 -8.19 21.16 -0.87
C LYS A 60 -8.93 20.50 -2.04
N GLY A 61 -9.29 19.23 -1.89
CA GLY A 61 -10.08 18.45 -2.86
C GLY A 61 -9.30 17.59 -3.86
N VAL A 62 -7.96 17.50 -3.78
CA VAL A 62 -7.15 16.82 -4.81
C VAL A 62 -6.37 15.60 -4.31
N ALA A 63 -6.11 15.47 -3.01
CA ALA A 63 -5.54 14.22 -2.50
C ALA A 63 -6.15 13.77 -1.17
N ALA A 64 -6.20 12.47 -1.03
CA ALA A 64 -6.74 11.75 0.07
C ALA A 64 -5.61 11.31 0.94
N VAL A 65 -5.96 11.23 2.20
CA VAL A 65 -4.98 11.10 3.25
C VAL A 65 -5.07 9.66 3.65
N SER A 66 -3.92 8.97 3.62
CA SER A 66 -3.84 7.60 4.12
C SER A 66 -4.38 7.55 5.55
N PRO A 67 -4.99 6.43 5.99
CA PRO A 67 -5.38 6.28 7.38
C PRO A 67 -4.16 6.55 8.28
N VAL A 68 -4.38 7.30 9.36
CA VAL A 68 -3.30 7.64 10.31
C VAL A 68 -2.78 6.33 10.92
N GLY A 69 -1.49 6.08 10.78
CA GLY A 69 -0.88 4.81 11.18
C GLY A 69 0.58 4.71 10.74
N LEU A 70 1.08 3.49 10.51
CA LEU A 70 2.48 3.27 10.18
C LEU A 70 2.95 3.98 8.89
N GLN A 71 2.05 4.33 7.97
CA GLN A 71 2.37 5.14 6.78
C GLN A 71 3.00 6.50 7.14
N TYR A 72 2.70 7.05 8.31
CA TYR A 72 3.25 8.32 8.81
C TYR A 72 4.39 8.15 9.81
N SER A 73 4.77 6.90 10.08
CA SER A 73 5.93 6.56 10.89
C SER A 73 7.22 6.72 10.08
N ASN A 74 8.34 6.99 10.74
CA ASN A 74 9.66 6.97 10.11
C ASN A 74 10.44 5.70 10.54
N LEU A 75 11.61 5.46 9.95
CA LEU A 75 12.44 4.31 10.31
C LEU A 75 12.76 4.20 11.81
N TYR A 76 12.91 5.33 12.52
CA TYR A 76 13.09 5.36 13.96
C TYR A 76 11.89 4.75 14.70
N ASP A 77 10.67 5.19 14.35
CA ASP A 77 9.42 4.67 14.92
C ASP A 77 9.29 3.16 14.66
N LEU A 78 9.55 2.72 13.42
CA LEU A 78 9.49 1.31 13.03
C LEU A 78 10.52 0.47 13.81
N THR A 79 11.75 0.97 13.94
CA THR A 79 12.82 0.27 14.69
C THR A 79 12.45 0.12 16.16
N ALA A 80 11.92 1.18 16.78
CA ALA A 80 11.49 1.15 18.19
C ALA A 80 10.31 0.19 18.43
N ILE A 81 9.38 0.11 17.47
CA ILE A 81 8.26 -0.84 17.51
C ILE A 81 8.78 -2.28 17.38
N ALA A 82 9.66 -2.54 16.41
CA ALA A 82 10.25 -3.86 16.19
C ALA A 82 11.03 -4.34 17.41
N GLU A 83 11.82 -3.46 18.04
CA GLU A 83 12.61 -3.81 19.23
C GLU A 83 11.73 -4.31 20.39
N LYS A 84 10.59 -3.68 20.63
CA LYS A 84 9.67 -4.06 21.72
C LYS A 84 8.83 -5.29 21.38
N ASN A 85 8.54 -5.50 20.10
CA ASN A 85 7.56 -6.47 19.62
C ASN A 85 8.20 -7.44 18.61
N TRP A 86 9.41 -7.92 18.88
CA TRP A 86 10.19 -8.65 17.88
C TRP A 86 9.61 -10.02 17.50
N GLN A 87 8.93 -10.70 18.44
CA GLN A 87 8.61 -12.11 18.29
C GLN A 87 7.77 -12.43 17.03
N PRO A 88 6.74 -11.66 16.66
CA PRO A 88 6.01 -11.87 15.41
C PRO A 88 6.85 -11.63 14.15
N LEU A 89 7.88 -10.78 14.22
CA LEU A 89 8.75 -10.46 13.08
C LEU A 89 9.89 -11.48 12.88
N ALA A 90 10.14 -12.33 13.88
CA ALA A 90 11.33 -13.18 13.92
C ALA A 90 11.35 -14.25 12.83
N SER A 91 10.18 -14.70 12.39
CA SER A 91 10.00 -15.63 11.25
C SER A 91 10.51 -15.05 9.94
N ALA A 92 10.39 -13.74 9.74
CA ALA A 92 10.89 -13.03 8.57
C ALA A 92 12.33 -12.55 8.73
N LEU A 93 12.61 -11.85 9.83
CA LEU A 93 13.85 -11.09 10.03
C LEU A 93 14.94 -11.88 10.76
N GLY A 94 14.61 -13.05 11.30
CA GLY A 94 15.51 -13.86 12.11
C GLY A 94 15.67 -13.35 13.54
N LYS A 95 16.84 -13.61 14.14
CA LYS A 95 17.10 -13.26 15.54
C LYS A 95 17.29 -11.75 15.69
N SER A 96 16.67 -11.18 16.72
CA SER A 96 16.73 -9.73 17.01
C SER A 96 18.16 -9.20 17.09
N LYS A 97 19.06 -9.95 17.74
CA LYS A 97 20.46 -9.59 17.90
C LYS A 97 21.24 -9.45 16.58
N ASP A 98 20.77 -10.09 15.51
CA ASP A 98 21.44 -10.06 14.21
C ASP A 98 20.85 -8.94 13.33
N CYS A 99 19.53 -8.72 13.40
CA CYS A 99 18.83 -7.78 12.53
C CYS A 99 18.66 -6.35 13.12
N LEU A 100 18.39 -6.21 14.42
CA LEU A 100 18.21 -4.88 15.05
C LEU A 100 19.43 -3.96 14.89
N PRO A 101 20.69 -4.44 14.99
CA PRO A 101 21.84 -3.59 14.72
C PRO A 101 21.84 -3.00 13.31
N LEU A 102 21.36 -3.74 12.30
CA LEU A 102 21.23 -3.26 10.93
C LEU A 102 20.16 -2.16 10.82
N LEU A 103 18.99 -2.36 11.44
CA LEU A 103 17.93 -1.35 11.46
C LEU A 103 18.37 -0.05 12.14
N ARG A 104 19.03 -0.15 13.29
CA ARG A 104 19.62 1.01 13.99
C ARG A 104 20.69 1.71 13.16
N ARG A 105 21.49 0.95 12.42
CA ARG A 105 22.49 1.52 11.52
C ARG A 105 21.84 2.28 10.38
N ALA A 106 20.79 1.72 9.76
CA ALA A 106 20.01 2.40 8.72
C ALA A 106 19.32 3.67 9.25
N ASP A 107 18.75 3.63 10.47
CA ASP A 107 18.16 4.81 11.12
C ASP A 107 19.18 5.93 11.37
N SER A 108 20.39 5.57 11.82
CA SER A 108 21.48 6.53 11.95
C SER A 108 21.85 7.21 10.63
N LEU A 109 21.84 6.47 9.51
CA LEU A 109 22.11 7.03 8.17
C LEU A 109 20.93 7.88 7.66
N ARG A 110 19.69 7.47 7.96
CA ARG A 110 18.48 8.24 7.67
C ARG A 110 18.54 9.63 8.28
N ASN A 111 19.03 9.75 9.51
CA ASN A 111 19.16 11.06 10.17
C ASN A 111 20.09 12.00 9.39
N THR A 112 21.18 11.49 8.83
CA THR A 112 22.07 12.25 7.93
C THR A 112 21.32 12.72 6.68
N VAL A 113 20.57 11.82 6.02
CA VAL A 113 19.76 12.15 4.83
C VAL A 113 18.69 13.20 5.14
N ALA A 114 17.97 13.05 6.26
CA ALA A 114 16.90 13.96 6.66
C ALA A 114 17.40 15.38 7.00
N HIS A 115 18.68 15.54 7.32
CA HIS A 115 19.34 16.83 7.48
C HIS A 115 19.94 17.37 6.16
N ASN A 116 19.54 16.82 5.01
CA ASN A 116 20.07 17.13 3.68
C ASN A 116 21.60 17.02 3.59
N ARG A 117 22.22 16.14 4.41
CA ARG A 117 23.65 15.86 4.33
C ARG A 117 23.87 14.71 3.37
N LEU A 118 24.88 14.85 2.52
CA LEU A 118 25.25 13.83 1.54
C LEU A 118 25.91 12.65 2.25
N LEU A 119 25.37 11.43 2.08
CA LEU A 119 26.07 10.22 2.48
C LEU A 119 27.31 10.01 1.61
N VAL A 120 28.42 9.58 2.22
CA VAL A 120 29.61 9.16 1.46
C VAL A 120 29.40 7.78 0.84
N ALA A 121 30.20 7.41 -0.16
CA ALA A 121 29.97 6.22 -0.99
C ALA A 121 29.72 4.93 -0.17
N HIS A 122 30.58 4.63 0.80
CA HIS A 122 30.44 3.42 1.62
C HIS A 122 29.19 3.42 2.51
N GLU A 123 28.67 4.59 2.91
CA GLU A 123 27.42 4.70 3.68
C GLU A 123 26.21 4.44 2.78
N ARG A 124 26.25 4.88 1.52
CA ARG A 124 25.20 4.58 0.52
C ARG A 124 25.15 3.10 0.20
N ASP A 125 26.32 2.48 0.02
CA ASP A 125 26.43 1.06 -0.26
C ASP A 125 25.94 0.24 0.94
N LEU A 126 26.31 0.63 2.16
CA LEU A 126 25.84 -0.01 3.39
C LEU A 126 24.32 0.10 3.54
N LEU A 127 23.75 1.29 3.34
CA LEU A 127 22.31 1.52 3.41
C LEU A 127 21.56 0.70 2.34
N SER A 128 22.07 0.68 1.11
CA SER A 128 21.53 -0.13 0.02
C SER A 128 21.58 -1.63 0.33
N GLY A 129 22.68 -2.09 0.91
CA GLY A 129 22.85 -3.48 1.35
C GLY A 129 21.87 -3.88 2.45
N ILE A 130 21.71 -3.04 3.47
CA ILE A 130 20.72 -3.26 4.55
C ILE A 130 19.30 -3.29 3.97
N ALA A 131 18.93 -2.28 3.16
CA ALA A 131 17.60 -2.21 2.55
C ALA A 131 17.32 -3.42 1.67
N GLY A 132 18.28 -3.83 0.84
CA GLY A 132 18.17 -5.02 -0.01
C GLY A 132 18.00 -6.31 0.78
N GLN A 133 18.79 -6.50 1.85
CA GLN A 133 18.71 -7.68 2.70
C GLN A 133 17.34 -7.77 3.39
N ILE A 134 16.91 -6.71 4.08
CA ILE A 134 15.64 -6.72 4.83
C ILE A 134 14.47 -6.90 3.87
N ARG A 135 14.45 -6.19 2.74
CA ARG A 135 13.40 -6.34 1.74
C ARG A 135 13.32 -7.78 1.23
N ASN A 136 14.45 -8.39 0.91
CA ASN A 136 14.48 -9.78 0.44
C ASN A 136 13.95 -10.76 1.50
N GLN A 137 14.32 -10.58 2.77
CA GLN A 137 13.81 -11.39 3.88
C GLN A 137 12.29 -11.25 4.03
N VAL A 138 11.77 -10.03 3.98
CA VAL A 138 10.32 -9.77 3.99
C VAL A 138 9.64 -10.42 2.79
N THR A 139 10.17 -10.25 1.57
CA THR A 139 9.61 -10.86 0.37
C THR A 139 9.51 -12.38 0.47
N ILE A 140 10.57 -13.05 0.95
CA ILE A 140 10.56 -14.50 1.18
C ILE A 140 9.50 -14.90 2.21
N TYR A 141 9.42 -14.17 3.32
CA TYR A 141 8.44 -14.44 4.36
C TYR A 141 7.00 -14.29 3.86
N MET A 142 6.69 -13.18 3.19
CA MET A 142 5.37 -12.91 2.64
C MET A 142 5.00 -13.95 1.58
N SER A 143 5.95 -14.40 0.75
CA SER A 143 5.72 -15.47 -0.24
C SER A 143 5.41 -16.81 0.43
N ASN A 144 6.10 -17.15 1.53
CA ASN A 144 5.81 -18.38 2.29
C ASN A 144 4.46 -18.36 3.03
N HIS A 145 3.97 -17.18 3.41
CA HIS A 145 2.67 -17.00 4.07
C HIS A 145 1.54 -16.79 3.04
N ASP A 146 1.89 -16.67 1.76
CA ASP A 146 0.99 -16.74 0.62
C ASP A 146 1.49 -17.75 -0.42
N PRO A 147 1.45 -19.07 -0.15
CA PRO A 147 1.87 -20.08 -1.14
C PRO A 147 1.00 -20.03 -2.41
N ALA A 148 -0.18 -19.42 -2.34
CA ALA A 148 -1.01 -19.13 -3.50
C ALA A 148 -0.41 -18.03 -4.39
N GLY A 149 0.45 -17.16 -3.86
CA GLY A 149 1.16 -16.09 -4.56
C GLY A 149 2.25 -16.57 -5.53
N ASP A 150 2.64 -17.85 -5.48
CA ASP A 150 3.46 -18.50 -6.52
C ASP A 150 2.62 -18.97 -7.72
N ILE A 151 1.29 -19.02 -7.56
CA ILE A 151 0.36 -19.57 -8.56
C ILE A 151 -0.47 -18.45 -9.18
N TYR A 152 -0.96 -17.53 -8.36
CA TYR A 152 -1.91 -16.50 -8.74
C TYR A 152 -1.27 -15.11 -8.70
N PRO A 153 -1.67 -14.21 -9.61
CA PRO A 153 -1.20 -12.84 -9.57
C PRO A 153 -1.69 -12.11 -8.32
N ARG A 154 -0.98 -11.05 -7.96
CA ARG A 154 -1.28 -10.19 -6.82
C ARG A 154 -1.40 -8.72 -7.22
N ILE A 155 -2.36 -8.04 -6.63
CA ILE A 155 -2.45 -6.58 -6.70
C ILE A 155 -1.44 -6.02 -5.70
N GLU A 156 -0.55 -5.18 -6.19
CA GLU A 156 0.48 -4.51 -5.38
C GLU A 156 -0.01 -3.14 -4.92
N LYS A 157 -0.81 -2.47 -5.77
CA LYS A 157 -1.30 -1.13 -5.51
C LYS A 157 -2.54 -0.83 -6.35
N LEU A 158 -3.55 -0.25 -5.72
CA LEU A 158 -4.60 0.52 -6.40
C LEU A 158 -4.55 1.93 -5.88
N ALA A 159 -4.71 2.92 -6.74
CA ALA A 159 -4.84 4.31 -6.35
C ALA A 159 -5.91 5.03 -7.14
N ASP A 160 -6.60 5.99 -6.53
CA ASP A 160 -7.51 6.90 -7.26
C ASP A 160 -6.80 8.23 -7.62
N SER A 161 -7.40 9.03 -8.50
CA SER A 161 -6.90 10.35 -8.91
C SER A 161 -6.87 11.36 -7.77
N PHE A 162 -7.52 11.02 -6.66
CA PHE A 162 -7.41 11.73 -5.41
C PHE A 162 -6.31 11.15 -4.52
N GLY A 163 -5.32 10.40 -5.02
CA GLY A 163 -4.19 9.93 -4.21
C GLY A 163 -4.52 8.96 -3.06
N ARG A 164 -5.74 8.40 -2.99
CA ARG A 164 -6.03 7.26 -2.10
C ARG A 164 -5.24 6.07 -2.57
N ILE A 165 -4.72 5.28 -1.65
CA ILE A 165 -3.99 4.06 -1.99
C ILE A 165 -4.57 2.90 -1.19
N ILE A 166 -4.85 1.82 -1.90
CA ILE A 166 -5.15 0.51 -1.36
C ILE A 166 -3.96 -0.40 -1.67
N ARG A 167 -3.39 -1.03 -0.65
CA ARG A 167 -2.44 -2.14 -0.77
C ARG A 167 -3.12 -3.40 -0.25
N PRO A 168 -3.64 -4.26 -1.13
CA PRO A 168 -4.37 -5.45 -0.70
C PRO A 168 -3.50 -6.38 0.13
N SER A 169 -4.01 -6.71 1.33
CA SER A 169 -3.48 -7.79 2.15
C SER A 169 -4.13 -9.11 1.73
N LEU A 170 -3.56 -10.21 2.21
CA LEU A 170 -3.85 -11.57 1.76
C LEU A 170 -5.25 -12.07 2.16
N ASP A 171 -5.88 -11.48 3.17
CA ASP A 171 -7.00 -12.11 3.89
C ASP A 171 -8.39 -11.62 3.50
N SER A 172 -8.52 -10.52 2.76
CA SER A 172 -9.80 -10.02 2.23
C SER A 172 -9.61 -8.90 1.21
N PRO A 173 -10.60 -8.64 0.32
CA PRO A 173 -10.58 -7.44 -0.50
C PRO A 173 -10.53 -6.23 0.43
N PRO A 174 -9.44 -5.45 0.45
CA PRO A 174 -9.41 -4.23 1.24
C PRO A 174 -10.50 -3.28 0.73
N SER A 175 -11.25 -2.69 1.65
CA SER A 175 -12.18 -1.62 1.34
C SER A 175 -11.72 -0.33 1.99
N LEU A 176 -11.66 0.75 1.20
CA LEU A 176 -11.33 2.09 1.66
C LEU A 176 -12.56 2.99 1.49
N THR A 177 -13.07 3.52 2.61
CA THR A 177 -14.12 4.54 2.55
C THR A 177 -13.51 5.91 2.34
N ALA A 178 -13.88 6.56 1.24
CA ALA A 178 -13.52 7.91 0.89
C ALA A 178 -14.55 8.91 1.46
N GLU A 179 -14.08 9.95 2.12
CA GLU A 179 -14.89 11.12 2.51
C GLU A 179 -15.18 12.05 1.31
N GLN A 180 -14.67 11.72 0.12
CA GLN A 180 -14.84 12.55 -1.07
C GLN A 180 -16.30 12.54 -1.50
N VAL A 181 -16.85 13.74 -1.62
CA VAL A 181 -18.16 13.98 -2.23
C VAL A 181 -17.94 14.23 -3.73
N LEU A 182 -18.62 13.45 -4.54
CA LEU A 182 -18.66 13.53 -6.01
C LEU A 182 -20.07 13.91 -6.47
N HIS A 183 -20.18 14.39 -7.70
CA HIS A 183 -21.43 14.69 -8.39
C HIS A 183 -21.44 14.06 -9.79
N PRO A 184 -22.61 13.79 -10.38
CA PRO A 184 -22.71 13.39 -11.78
C PRO A 184 -21.91 14.31 -12.71
N GLY A 185 -21.11 13.71 -13.60
CA GLY A 185 -20.18 14.38 -14.49
C GLY A 185 -18.73 14.47 -13.97
N ASP A 186 -18.48 14.25 -12.68
CA ASP A 186 -17.12 14.13 -12.16
C ASP A 186 -16.41 12.91 -12.77
N VAL A 187 -15.08 12.99 -12.94
CA VAL A 187 -14.26 11.90 -13.47
C VAL A 187 -13.25 11.46 -12.41
N VAL A 188 -13.18 10.16 -12.16
CA VAL A 188 -12.21 9.54 -11.26
C VAL A 188 -11.34 8.57 -12.06
N GLU A 189 -10.03 8.80 -12.05
CA GLU A 189 -9.06 7.89 -12.66
C GLU A 189 -8.52 6.94 -11.58
N PHE A 190 -8.21 5.71 -11.97
CA PHE A 190 -7.63 4.71 -11.10
C PHE A 190 -6.36 4.14 -11.70
N THR A 191 -5.27 4.25 -10.95
CA THR A 191 -3.99 3.62 -11.25
C THR A 191 -3.92 2.26 -10.57
N CYS A 192 -3.69 1.21 -11.35
CA CYS A 192 -3.62 -0.15 -10.87
C CYS A 192 -2.25 -0.75 -11.20
N PHE A 193 -1.66 -1.46 -10.24
CA PHE A 193 -0.38 -2.14 -10.40
C PHE A 193 -0.45 -3.52 -9.75
N GLY A 194 0.02 -4.53 -10.47
CA GLY A 194 0.00 -5.92 -10.04
C GLY A 194 1.08 -6.73 -10.71
N THR A 195 1.40 -7.87 -10.13
CA THR A 195 2.42 -8.80 -10.62
C THR A 195 1.83 -10.20 -10.77
N ASP A 196 2.36 -10.99 -11.70
CA ASP A 196 2.02 -12.40 -11.86
C ASP A 196 3.30 -13.24 -11.74
N PRO A 197 3.35 -14.24 -10.83
CA PRO A 197 4.51 -15.14 -10.72
C PRO A 197 4.79 -15.93 -12.01
N GLN A 198 3.77 -16.11 -12.87
CA GLN A 198 3.88 -16.78 -14.16
C GLN A 198 4.02 -15.80 -15.34
N ASP A 199 4.21 -14.51 -15.06
CA ASP A 199 4.40 -13.44 -16.05
C ASP A 199 3.27 -13.34 -17.10
N ARG A 200 2.05 -13.72 -16.71
CA ARG A 200 0.86 -13.58 -17.57
C ARG A 200 0.39 -12.13 -17.59
N SER A 201 -0.24 -11.73 -18.69
CA SER A 201 -0.94 -10.44 -18.75
C SER A 201 -2.10 -10.39 -17.75
N LEU A 202 -2.36 -9.20 -17.22
CA LEU A 202 -3.36 -8.93 -16.21
C LEU A 202 -4.53 -8.15 -16.82
N ALA A 203 -5.74 -8.66 -16.65
CA ALA A 203 -6.98 -7.97 -17.00
C ALA A 203 -7.51 -7.22 -15.78
N TRP A 204 -7.76 -5.93 -15.95
CA TRP A 204 -8.28 -5.03 -14.93
C TRP A 204 -9.69 -4.60 -15.32
N GLU A 205 -10.62 -4.66 -14.37
CA GLU A 205 -12.00 -4.28 -14.57
C GLU A 205 -12.50 -3.42 -13.42
N LEU A 206 -13.24 -2.36 -13.74
CA LEU A 206 -14.02 -1.64 -12.73
C LEU A 206 -15.48 -2.10 -12.76
N TRP A 207 -15.96 -2.52 -11.59
CA TRP A 207 -17.28 -3.08 -11.38
C TRP A 207 -18.11 -2.22 -10.43
N LYS A 208 -19.40 -2.08 -10.74
CA LYS A 208 -20.38 -1.33 -9.94
C LYS A 208 -21.52 -2.26 -9.52
N PRO A 209 -21.89 -2.37 -8.23
CA PRO A 209 -22.91 -3.34 -7.78
C PRO A 209 -24.29 -3.20 -8.45
N LYS A 210 -24.68 -1.99 -8.82
CA LYS A 210 -25.96 -1.68 -9.48
C LYS A 210 -25.94 -1.94 -10.98
N VAL A 211 -24.75 -1.91 -11.61
CA VAL A 211 -24.59 -2.12 -13.05
C VAL A 211 -23.95 -3.48 -13.24
N ARG A 212 -24.71 -4.48 -13.72
CA ARG A 212 -24.21 -5.86 -13.92
C ARG A 212 -23.13 -6.00 -15.00
N GLN A 213 -22.58 -4.90 -15.52
CA GLN A 213 -21.53 -4.89 -16.52
C GLN A 213 -20.34 -4.05 -16.04
N PRO A 214 -19.10 -4.55 -16.18
CA PRO A 214 -17.91 -3.74 -15.96
C PRO A 214 -17.82 -2.63 -17.02
N VAL A 215 -17.61 -1.39 -16.60
CA VAL A 215 -17.82 -0.21 -17.46
C VAL A 215 -16.50 0.27 -18.10
N PRO A 216 -15.34 0.16 -17.44
CA PRO A 216 -14.00 0.27 -18.04
C PRO A 216 -13.17 -1.02 -17.86
N ARG A 217 -12.36 -1.36 -18.86
CA ARG A 217 -11.43 -2.50 -18.87
C ARG A 217 -10.07 -2.09 -19.39
N ALA A 218 -9.01 -2.63 -18.80
CA ALA A 218 -7.65 -2.53 -19.31
C ALA A 218 -6.98 -3.91 -19.28
N THR A 219 -5.97 -4.11 -20.12
CA THR A 219 -5.11 -5.29 -20.07
C THR A 219 -3.67 -4.84 -20.18
N THR A 220 -2.82 -5.29 -19.26
CA THR A 220 -1.41 -4.91 -19.19
C THR A 220 -0.54 -6.14 -19.04
N ASN A 221 0.76 -6.03 -19.31
CA ASN A 221 1.67 -7.07 -18.86
C ASN A 221 1.78 -7.03 -17.32
N ALA A 222 2.21 -8.13 -16.70
CA ALA A 222 2.52 -8.14 -15.29
C ALA A 222 3.64 -7.13 -14.99
N GLY A 223 3.49 -6.36 -13.90
CA GLY A 223 4.45 -5.31 -13.55
C GLY A 223 4.36 -4.04 -14.40
N GLU A 224 3.33 -3.89 -15.22
CA GLU A 224 2.98 -2.61 -15.86
C GLU A 224 1.78 -1.95 -15.17
N GLU A 225 1.71 -0.62 -15.30
CA GLU A 225 0.62 0.18 -14.73
C GLU A 225 -0.59 0.18 -15.67
N ALA A 226 -1.78 -0.10 -15.12
CA ALA A 226 -3.06 0.03 -15.81
C ALA A 226 -3.81 1.28 -15.33
N CYS A 227 -4.51 1.95 -16.24
CA CYS A 227 -5.39 3.07 -15.92
C CYS A 227 -6.85 2.70 -16.24
N LEU A 228 -7.75 2.94 -15.29
CA LEU A 228 -9.20 2.83 -15.47
C LEU A 228 -9.85 4.18 -15.19
N GLU A 229 -10.90 4.53 -15.94
CA GLU A 229 -11.61 5.80 -15.77
C GLU A 229 -13.08 5.55 -15.42
N TRP A 230 -13.58 6.22 -14.39
CA TRP A 230 -14.99 6.24 -14.04
C TRP A 230 -15.56 7.65 -14.19
N VAL A 231 -16.53 7.79 -15.09
CA VAL A 231 -17.38 8.98 -15.18
C VAL A 231 -18.60 8.76 -14.29
N VAL A 232 -18.77 9.63 -13.28
CA VAL A 232 -19.87 9.57 -12.32
C VAL A 232 -21.18 9.89 -13.05
N SER A 233 -22.18 9.03 -12.91
CA SER A 233 -23.50 9.17 -13.55
C SER A 233 -24.60 9.43 -12.52
N GLU A 234 -25.79 9.82 -12.99
CA GLU A 234 -26.98 9.98 -12.12
C GLU A 234 -27.35 8.68 -11.39
N ASP A 235 -27.11 7.51 -12.00
CA ASP A 235 -27.36 6.20 -11.38
C ASP A 235 -26.42 5.90 -10.20
N ASP A 236 -25.31 6.64 -10.11
CA ASP A 236 -24.31 6.49 -9.06
C ASP A 236 -24.66 7.32 -7.80
N VAL A 237 -25.71 8.16 -7.82
CA VAL A 237 -26.13 9.03 -6.70
C VAL A 237 -26.57 8.18 -5.49
N GLN A 238 -25.78 8.24 -4.42
CA GLN A 238 -26.01 7.57 -3.14
C GLN A 238 -24.93 7.97 -2.13
N GLU A 239 -25.25 7.93 -0.83
CA GLU A 239 -24.30 8.25 0.24
C GLU A 239 -23.19 7.18 0.43
N ARG A 240 -23.31 6.01 -0.21
CA ARG A 240 -22.27 4.96 -0.24
C ARG A 240 -22.20 4.31 -1.61
N CYS A 241 -21.38 4.86 -2.50
CA CYS A 241 -21.16 4.36 -3.84
C CYS A 241 -19.89 3.51 -3.89
N TRP A 242 -20.06 2.22 -4.21
CA TRP A 242 -18.99 1.22 -4.18
C TRP A 242 -18.42 1.04 -5.59
N ILE A 243 -17.10 1.23 -5.71
CA ILE A 243 -16.33 1.01 -6.92
C ILE A 243 -15.34 -0.13 -6.64
N ASP A 244 -15.58 -1.28 -7.27
CA ASP A 244 -14.80 -2.50 -7.08
C ASP A 244 -13.84 -2.68 -8.27
N ILE A 245 -12.55 -2.57 -8.03
CA ILE A 245 -11.52 -2.82 -9.04
C ILE A 245 -11.06 -4.26 -8.90
N ARG A 246 -11.19 -5.02 -9.98
CA ARG A 246 -10.87 -6.45 -10.05
C ARG A 246 -9.71 -6.69 -10.97
N MET A 247 -8.90 -7.69 -10.61
CA MET A 247 -7.76 -8.16 -11.39
C MET A 247 -7.92 -9.66 -11.65
N SER A 248 -7.58 -10.10 -12.86
CA SER A 248 -7.49 -11.53 -13.20
C SER A 248 -6.37 -11.79 -14.20
N ALA A 249 -5.72 -12.95 -14.13
CA ALA A 249 -4.77 -13.40 -15.14
C ALA A 249 -5.48 -13.76 -16.46
N VAL A 250 -5.03 -13.18 -17.57
CA VAL A 250 -5.60 -13.44 -18.89
C VAL A 250 -5.37 -14.90 -19.29
N GLY A 251 -6.44 -15.57 -19.75
CA GLY A 251 -6.37 -16.96 -20.22
C GLY A 251 -6.14 -18.00 -19.12
N ALA A 252 -6.14 -17.61 -17.84
CA ALA A 252 -6.05 -18.54 -16.74
C ALA A 252 -7.34 -19.36 -16.61
N ARG A 253 -7.20 -20.67 -16.38
CA ARG A 253 -8.34 -21.58 -16.15
C ARG A 253 -8.86 -21.53 -14.71
N HIS A 254 -7.98 -21.17 -13.78
CA HIS A 254 -8.25 -21.12 -12.34
C HIS A 254 -7.78 -19.77 -11.83
N HIS A 255 -8.61 -19.15 -11.00
CA HIS A 255 -8.31 -17.89 -10.34
C HIS A 255 -8.36 -18.06 -8.82
N ARG A 256 -7.59 -17.22 -8.11
CA ARG A 256 -7.45 -17.29 -6.64
C ARG A 256 -8.79 -17.28 -5.91
N ASN A 257 -9.72 -16.42 -6.35
CA ASN A 257 -11.01 -16.17 -5.72
C ASN A 257 -12.17 -16.57 -6.66
N GLY A 258 -12.07 -17.74 -7.28
CA GLY A 258 -13.11 -18.29 -8.17
C GLY A 258 -13.05 -17.68 -9.57
N SER A 259 -13.53 -16.45 -9.74
CA SER A 259 -13.57 -15.76 -11.05
C SER A 259 -12.61 -14.57 -11.17
N LEU A 260 -11.85 -14.26 -10.12
CA LEU A 260 -10.86 -13.19 -10.09
C LEU A 260 -9.68 -13.57 -9.20
N ASP A 261 -8.54 -12.92 -9.39
CA ASP A 261 -7.32 -13.20 -8.62
C ASP A 261 -7.12 -12.21 -7.46
N GLY A 262 -7.60 -10.97 -7.62
CA GLY A 262 -7.61 -9.98 -6.56
C GLY A 262 -8.63 -8.88 -6.82
N SER A 263 -9.02 -8.18 -5.76
CA SER A 263 -9.83 -6.97 -5.87
C SER A 263 -9.58 -5.98 -4.74
N GLY A 264 -9.97 -4.73 -4.96
CA GLY A 264 -9.98 -3.70 -3.94
C GLY A 264 -11.11 -2.71 -4.19
N VAL A 265 -11.68 -2.19 -3.09
CA VAL A 265 -12.93 -1.43 -3.14
C VAL A 265 -12.71 -0.01 -2.65
N PHE A 266 -13.09 0.97 -3.46
CA PHE A 266 -13.24 2.36 -3.06
C PHE A 266 -14.72 2.68 -2.79
N VAL A 267 -15.02 3.39 -1.71
CA VAL A 267 -16.40 3.81 -1.39
C VAL A 267 -16.49 5.33 -1.37
N TYR A 268 -17.32 5.93 -2.22
CA TYR A 268 -17.50 7.38 -2.35
C TYR A 268 -18.88 7.85 -1.87
N ILE A 269 -19.02 9.15 -1.59
CA ILE A 269 -20.33 9.81 -1.44
C ILE A 269 -20.66 10.47 -2.78
N VAL A 270 -21.78 10.14 -3.40
CA VAL A 270 -22.22 10.78 -4.66
C VAL A 270 -23.53 11.51 -4.42
N ARG A 271 -23.54 12.83 -4.66
CA ARG A 271 -24.69 13.69 -4.44
C ARG A 271 -25.26 14.24 -5.75
N PRO A 272 -26.57 14.52 -5.81
CA PRO A 272 -27.18 15.09 -7.00
C PRO A 272 -26.62 16.49 -7.30
N PRO A 273 -26.74 16.98 -8.55
CA PRO A 273 -26.31 18.32 -8.92
C PRO A 273 -26.95 19.39 -8.03
N ARG A 274 -26.20 20.47 -7.74
CA ARG A 274 -26.73 21.61 -6.97
C ARG A 274 -27.85 22.28 -7.78
N GLY A 275 -29.08 22.21 -7.28
CA GLY A 275 -30.28 22.77 -7.93
C GLY A 275 -31.28 21.74 -8.49
N ALA A 276 -31.08 20.44 -8.23
CA ALA A 276 -31.99 19.38 -8.64
C ALA A 276 -33.29 19.26 -7.79
N TRP A 277 -33.72 20.33 -7.13
CA TRP A 277 -34.93 20.38 -6.29
C TRP A 277 -35.77 21.62 -6.60
#